data_AF-A0A7Z9UDJ4-F1
#
_entry.id   AF-A0A7Z9UDJ4-F1
#
_cell.length_a   1.000
_cell.length_b   1.000
_cell.length_c   1.000
_cell.angle_alpha   90.00
_cell.angle_beta   90.00
_cell.angle_gamma   90.00
#
_symmetry.space_group_name_H-M   'P 1'
#
loop_
_entity.id
_entity.type
_entity.pdbx_description
1 polymer ?
#
loop_
_entity_poly.entity_id
_entity_poly.type
_entity_poly.pdbx_seq_one_letter_code
_entity_poly.pdbx_strand_id
1 'polypeptide(L)'
;MAKKTTAKERLLRKFIPPVVIGVSGSDFTVTGSNWELVPATDSDGNPTFWAVWRGYFDLSGIVIDQATLFTVNPMFQEGCDWNYTSSLATGALQAWDMITQEFITDATFDGVLAGSGNWIPPGLMGGHSTVGATVRTGAPYELEDIHYGNARSFQFGAVTQLGTSPFLPNQTRSASWGVGSATAGQKLYVTRAIHISSALEASDAPPPAPANTINSPPTAVVVPAIIAEETDLRYIERLRRSYVLQEEVH
;
A
#
# COMPACT_ATOMS: atom_id res chain seq x y z
N MET A 1 31.62 23.32 26.20
CA MET A 1 30.64 22.23 26.32
C MET A 1 29.78 22.25 25.07
N ALA A 2 29.81 21.21 24.25
CA ALA A 2 28.89 21.10 23.13
C ALA A 2 27.47 20.97 23.68
N LYS A 3 26.56 21.85 23.25
CA LYS A 3 25.13 21.76 23.59
C LYS A 3 24.64 20.41 23.06
N LYS A 4 24.15 19.55 23.95
CA LYS A 4 23.53 18.28 23.56
C LYS A 4 22.24 18.64 22.83
N THR A 5 22.24 18.55 21.50
CA THR A 5 21.06 18.80 20.67
C THR A 5 19.96 17.83 21.09
N THR A 6 18.83 18.37 21.53
CA THR A 6 17.73 17.58 22.11
C THR A 6 16.90 16.99 20.98
N ALA A 7 16.98 15.68 20.78
CA ALA A 7 16.05 14.96 19.91
C ALA A 7 14.62 15.07 20.47
N LYS A 8 13.64 15.31 19.59
CA LYS A 8 12.22 15.38 19.96
C LYS A 8 11.49 14.13 19.46
N GLU A 9 10.83 13.44 20.37
CA GLU A 9 9.97 12.32 20.03
C GLU A 9 8.56 12.81 19.68
N ARG A 10 7.99 12.25 18.61
CA ARG A 10 6.63 12.49 18.15
C ARG A 10 5.97 11.18 17.76
N LEU A 11 4.65 11.17 17.84
CA LEU A 11 3.84 10.06 17.38
C LEU A 11 2.85 10.58 16.36
N LEU A 12 3.08 10.25 15.09
CA LEU A 12 2.15 10.58 14.02
C LEU A 12 1.06 9.51 13.99
N ARG A 13 -0.19 9.95 13.90
CA ARG A 13 -1.35 9.05 13.87
C ARG A 13 -2.30 9.47 12.77
N LYS A 14 -2.75 8.50 11.98
CA LYS A 14 -3.81 8.69 11.00
C LYS A 14 -4.79 7.54 11.07
N PHE A 15 -6.05 7.84 10.79
CA PHE A 15 -7.10 6.84 10.76
C PHE A 15 -7.58 6.65 9.33
N ILE A 16 -7.55 5.41 8.87
CA ILE A 16 -8.12 4.97 7.60
C ILE A 16 -9.48 4.35 7.93
N PRO A 17 -10.59 4.94 7.41
CA PRO A 17 -11.92 4.41 7.67
C PRO A 17 -12.11 3.05 6.99
N PRO A 18 -13.08 2.24 7.45
CA PRO A 18 -13.40 0.97 6.80
C PRO A 18 -13.88 1.22 5.36
N VAL A 19 -13.78 0.18 4.54
CA VAL A 19 -14.29 0.19 3.16
C VAL A 19 -15.04 -1.09 2.87
N VAL A 20 -16.19 -0.93 2.22
CA VAL A 20 -16.93 -2.04 1.62
C VAL A 20 -16.65 -2.04 0.13
N ILE A 21 -16.09 -3.13 -0.36
CA ILE A 21 -15.81 -3.38 -1.77
C ILE A 21 -16.82 -4.42 -2.25
N GLY A 22 -17.57 -4.11 -3.30
CA GLY A 22 -18.59 -4.99 -3.86
C GLY A 22 -18.33 -5.29 -5.33
N VAL A 23 -18.60 -6.54 -5.74
CA VAL A 23 -18.51 -7.00 -7.12
C VAL A 23 -19.86 -7.58 -7.56
N SER A 24 -20.39 -7.14 -8.71
CA SER A 24 -21.63 -7.64 -9.31
C SER A 24 -21.43 -7.75 -10.83
N GLY A 25 -21.33 -8.97 -11.36
CA GLY A 25 -20.84 -9.17 -12.73
C GLY A 25 -19.49 -8.47 -12.95
N SER A 26 -19.39 -7.63 -13.99
CA SER A 26 -18.21 -6.81 -14.29
C SER A 26 -18.14 -5.48 -13.52
N ASP A 27 -19.14 -5.18 -12.69
CA ASP A 27 -19.23 -3.88 -12.01
C ASP A 27 -18.60 -3.94 -10.63
N PHE A 28 -17.77 -2.93 -10.35
CA PHE A 28 -17.05 -2.76 -9.10
C PHE A 28 -17.56 -1.55 -8.34
N THR A 29 -17.74 -1.71 -7.03
CA THR A 29 -18.22 -0.63 -6.15
C THR A 29 -17.33 -0.52 -4.93
N VAL A 30 -17.06 0.72 -4.53
CA VAL A 30 -16.29 1.05 -3.33
C VAL A 30 -17.13 2.02 -2.51
N THR A 31 -17.46 1.62 -1.28
CA THR A 31 -18.22 2.43 -0.33
C THR A 31 -17.41 2.62 0.93
N GLY A 32 -16.87 3.82 1.11
CA GLY A 32 -16.05 4.19 2.26
C GLY A 32 -15.65 5.66 2.17
N SER A 33 -15.41 6.30 3.32
CA SER A 33 -15.03 7.72 3.34
C SER A 33 -13.61 7.90 2.77
N ASN A 34 -13.45 8.75 1.75
CA ASN A 34 -12.17 9.03 1.07
C ASN A 34 -11.50 7.79 0.45
N TRP A 35 -12.28 6.77 0.13
CA TRP A 35 -11.85 5.66 -0.70
C TRP A 35 -12.23 5.92 -2.15
N GLU A 36 -11.34 5.57 -3.05
CA GLU A 36 -11.52 5.70 -4.50
C GLU A 36 -11.40 4.35 -5.19
N LEU A 37 -12.11 4.20 -6.30
CA LEU A 37 -11.96 3.07 -7.20
C LEU A 37 -10.95 3.48 -8.28
N VAL A 38 -9.81 2.80 -8.32
CA VAL A 38 -8.77 3.02 -9.34
C VAL A 38 -8.84 1.88 -10.36
N PRO A 39 -9.29 2.14 -11.60
CA PRO A 39 -9.19 1.18 -12.68
C PRO A 39 -7.73 0.87 -12.98
N ALA A 40 -7.42 -0.40 -13.24
CA ALA A 40 -6.09 -0.87 -13.60
C ALA A 40 -6.20 -1.96 -14.67
N THR A 41 -5.05 -2.33 -15.24
CA THR A 41 -4.95 -3.48 -16.16
C THR A 41 -4.04 -4.54 -15.55
N ASP A 42 -4.45 -5.81 -15.59
CA ASP A 42 -3.61 -6.92 -15.14
C ASP A 42 -2.47 -7.23 -16.14
N SER A 43 -1.59 -8.17 -15.81
CA SER A 43 -0.44 -8.56 -16.67
C SER A 43 -0.84 -9.13 -18.03
N ASP A 44 -2.07 -9.64 -18.13
CA ASP A 44 -2.61 -10.33 -19.31
C ASP A 44 -3.46 -9.36 -20.16
N GLY A 45 -3.61 -8.12 -19.74
CA GLY A 45 -4.37 -7.09 -20.44
C GLY A 45 -5.85 -7.02 -20.04
N ASN A 46 -6.28 -7.75 -19.00
CA ASN A 46 -7.67 -7.71 -18.55
C ASN A 46 -7.90 -6.51 -17.62
N PRO A 47 -9.10 -5.91 -17.65
CA PRO A 47 -9.46 -4.85 -16.71
C PRO A 47 -9.50 -5.42 -15.30
N THR A 48 -8.98 -4.65 -14.35
CA THR A 48 -9.05 -4.92 -12.91
C THR A 48 -9.17 -3.61 -12.16
N PHE A 49 -9.20 -3.64 -10.82
CA PHE A 49 -9.40 -2.44 -10.03
C PHE A 49 -8.76 -2.53 -8.64
N TRP A 50 -8.46 -1.37 -8.08
CA TRP A 50 -8.03 -1.21 -6.70
C TRP A 50 -9.01 -0.32 -5.95
N ALA A 51 -9.36 -0.72 -4.73
CA ALA A 51 -9.88 0.22 -3.75
C ALA A 51 -8.68 0.91 -3.10
N VAL A 52 -8.56 2.22 -3.25
CA VAL A 52 -7.40 2.97 -2.75
C VAL A 52 -7.86 4.04 -1.77
N TRP A 53 -7.13 4.16 -0.68
CA TRP A 53 -7.22 5.29 0.24
C TRP A 53 -5.88 6.01 0.24
N ARG A 54 -5.91 7.34 0.09
CA ARG A 54 -4.72 8.19 0.08
C ARG A 54 -4.85 9.31 1.08
N GLY A 55 -3.77 9.57 1.78
CA GLY A 55 -3.64 10.72 2.66
C GLY A 55 -2.20 11.08 2.89
N TYR A 56 -1.96 12.11 3.70
CA TYR A 56 -0.60 12.48 4.11
C TYR A 56 -0.54 12.92 5.57
N PHE A 57 0.64 12.81 6.18
CA PHE A 57 1.00 13.58 7.37
C PHE A 57 1.57 14.92 6.93
N ASP A 58 0.97 16.00 7.44
CA ASP A 58 1.53 17.32 7.25
C ASP A 58 2.59 17.56 8.33
N LEU A 59 3.86 17.62 7.92
CA LEU A 59 4.97 17.89 8.82
C LEU A 59 5.28 19.38 8.96
N SER A 60 4.59 20.27 8.23
CA SER A 60 4.91 21.70 8.14
C SER A 60 4.85 22.49 9.46
N GLY A 61 4.24 21.94 10.52
CA GLY A 61 4.28 22.52 11.89
C GLY A 61 5.34 21.91 12.82
N ILE A 62 6.03 20.88 12.35
CA ILE A 62 7.09 20.14 13.07
C ILE A 62 8.48 20.57 12.59
N VAL A 63 8.56 21.17 11.39
CA VAL A 63 9.75 21.79 10.82
C VAL A 63 10.23 22.91 11.74
N ILE A 64 11.18 22.57 12.58
CA ILE A 64 12.14 23.55 13.11
C ILE A 64 13.27 23.53 12.09
N ASP A 65 13.74 24.71 11.68
CA ASP A 65 14.78 24.88 10.67
C ASP A 65 15.89 23.83 10.86
N GLN A 66 16.13 23.00 9.84
CA GLN A 66 17.21 21.99 9.74
C GLN A 66 17.09 20.68 10.56
N ALA A 67 15.88 20.23 10.91
CA ALA A 67 15.69 18.89 11.49
C ALA A 67 15.32 17.82 10.45
N THR A 68 15.78 16.58 10.66
CA THR A 68 15.39 15.38 9.90
C THR A 68 14.44 14.52 10.71
N LEU A 69 13.45 13.91 10.04
CA LEU A 69 12.49 13.00 10.65
C LEU A 69 12.94 11.55 10.46
N PHE A 70 13.20 10.86 11.56
CA PHE A 70 13.50 9.44 11.57
C PHE A 70 12.27 8.70 12.09
N THR A 71 11.55 7.99 11.25
CA THR A 71 10.49 7.12 11.78
C THR A 71 11.11 5.89 12.43
N VAL A 72 10.51 5.43 13.51
CA VAL A 72 10.91 4.21 14.19
C VAL A 72 9.75 3.23 14.09
N ASN A 73 9.92 2.20 13.26
CA ASN A 73 8.98 1.10 13.10
C ASN A 73 7.52 1.55 12.83
N PRO A 74 7.22 2.11 11.65
CA PRO A 74 5.84 2.42 11.28
C PRO A 74 4.93 1.20 11.34
N MET A 75 3.70 1.37 11.81
CA MET A 75 2.73 0.28 11.97
C MET A 75 1.37 0.65 11.42
N PHE A 76 0.76 -0.30 10.72
CA PHE A 76 -0.67 -0.29 10.37
C PHE A 76 -1.37 -1.26 11.32
N GLN A 77 -2.13 -0.71 12.26
CA GLN A 77 -2.86 -1.45 13.27
C GLN A 77 -4.31 -1.59 12.81
N GLU A 78 -4.71 -2.81 12.51
CA GLU A 78 -6.05 -3.10 12.01
C GLU A 78 -6.92 -3.77 13.07
N GLY A 79 -8.24 -3.58 12.94
CA GLY A 79 -9.19 -4.44 13.62
C GLY A 79 -9.11 -5.89 13.12
N CYS A 80 -9.64 -6.83 13.91
CA CYS A 80 -9.55 -8.26 13.63
C CYS A 80 -10.53 -8.80 12.57
N ASP A 81 -11.41 -7.96 12.01
CA ASP A 81 -12.60 -8.45 11.30
C ASP A 81 -12.63 -8.00 9.83
N TRP A 82 -11.77 -8.60 9.02
CA TRP A 82 -12.02 -8.62 7.59
C TRP A 82 -13.18 -9.57 7.29
N ASN A 83 -14.29 -9.02 6.82
CA ASN A 83 -15.47 -9.82 6.51
C ASN A 83 -15.59 -9.99 5.01
N TYR A 84 -15.55 -11.25 4.56
CA TYR A 84 -15.78 -11.59 3.18
C TYR A 84 -17.07 -12.37 3.04
N THR A 85 -17.95 -11.91 2.17
CA THR A 85 -19.16 -12.63 1.78
C THR A 85 -19.04 -12.92 0.30
N SER A 86 -19.15 -14.19 -0.09
CA SER A 86 -19.07 -14.60 -1.48
C SER A 86 -19.91 -15.83 -1.73
N SER A 87 -20.50 -15.90 -2.92
CA SER A 87 -21.13 -17.11 -3.43
C SER A 87 -20.13 -18.11 -4.03
N LEU A 88 -18.86 -17.71 -4.20
CA LEU A 88 -17.78 -18.50 -4.79
C LEU A 88 -16.60 -18.71 -3.83
N ALA A 89 -16.03 -19.91 -3.85
CA ALA A 89 -15.06 -20.39 -2.87
C ALA A 89 -13.58 -20.27 -3.29
N THR A 90 -13.25 -19.46 -4.30
CA THR A 90 -11.90 -19.44 -4.91
C THR A 90 -11.45 -18.03 -5.24
N GLY A 91 -10.25 -17.62 -4.80
CA GLY A 91 -9.60 -16.38 -5.23
C GLY A 91 -8.47 -15.92 -4.29
N ALA A 92 -8.03 -14.68 -4.46
CA ALA A 92 -7.09 -14.04 -3.53
C ALA A 92 -7.44 -12.55 -3.31
N LEU A 93 -7.10 -12.04 -2.13
CA LEU A 93 -7.11 -10.62 -1.82
C LEU A 93 -5.69 -10.14 -1.53
N GLN A 94 -5.43 -8.93 -1.97
CA GLN A 94 -4.19 -8.19 -1.84
C GLN A 94 -4.46 -6.94 -1.01
N ALA A 95 -3.59 -6.65 -0.05
CA ALA A 95 -3.58 -5.36 0.63
C ALA A 95 -2.14 -4.83 0.68
N TRP A 96 -1.95 -3.62 0.17
CA TRP A 96 -0.68 -2.88 0.23
C TRP A 96 -0.87 -1.67 1.14
N ASP A 97 -0.08 -1.62 2.20
CA ASP A 97 -0.02 -0.50 3.14
C ASP A 97 1.34 0.18 2.96
N MET A 98 1.35 1.46 2.60
CA MET A 98 2.56 2.18 2.20
C MET A 98 2.65 3.55 2.86
N ILE A 99 3.87 3.94 3.19
CA ILE A 99 4.26 5.28 3.58
C ILE A 99 5.39 5.71 2.64
N THR A 100 5.17 6.80 1.92
CA THR A 100 6.04 7.24 0.81
C THR A 100 6.37 8.72 0.92
N GLN A 101 7.51 9.13 0.35
CA GLN A 101 7.91 10.54 0.26
C GLN A 101 7.14 11.29 -0.83
N GLU A 102 6.74 10.56 -1.87
CA GLU A 102 5.94 11.08 -2.97
C GLU A 102 4.55 10.43 -3.03
N PHE A 103 3.68 11.04 -3.83
CA PHE A 103 2.32 10.57 -4.02
C PHE A 103 2.31 9.35 -4.95
N ILE A 104 1.66 8.27 -4.51
CA ILE A 104 1.45 7.08 -5.35
C ILE A 104 0.35 7.37 -6.38
N THR A 105 0.73 7.37 -7.66
CA THR A 105 -0.17 7.62 -8.79
C THR A 105 -0.95 6.38 -9.19
N ASP A 106 -2.05 6.56 -9.92
CA ASP A 106 -2.90 5.46 -10.40
C ASP A 106 -2.13 4.45 -11.27
N ALA A 107 -1.20 4.92 -12.12
CA ALA A 107 -0.36 4.08 -12.97
C ALA A 107 0.53 3.09 -12.19
N THR A 108 0.70 3.29 -10.89
CA THR A 108 1.44 2.37 -10.01
C THR A 108 0.73 1.03 -9.85
N PHE A 109 -0.60 1.04 -9.99
CA PHE A 109 -1.50 -0.08 -9.73
C PHE A 109 -1.73 -0.99 -10.95
N ASP A 110 -1.15 -0.66 -12.11
CA ASP A 110 -1.17 -1.51 -13.29
C ASP A 110 -0.20 -2.69 -13.20
N GLY A 111 -0.48 -3.74 -13.98
CA GLY A 111 0.42 -4.85 -14.26
C GLY A 111 0.42 -5.97 -13.24
N VAL A 112 -0.68 -6.09 -12.52
CA VAL A 112 -0.87 -7.06 -11.45
C VAL A 112 -0.99 -8.42 -12.21
N LEU A 113 -0.21 -9.49 -11.90
CA LEU A 113 -0.35 -10.87 -12.44
C LEU A 113 -1.68 -11.63 -12.17
N ALA A 114 -2.54 -11.76 -13.20
CA ALA A 114 -3.86 -12.41 -13.13
C ALA A 114 -3.90 -13.75 -12.37
N GLY A 115 -4.95 -13.97 -11.55
CA GLY A 115 -5.21 -15.24 -10.87
C GLY A 115 -4.16 -15.69 -9.84
N SER A 116 -3.10 -14.90 -9.61
CA SER A 116 -2.06 -15.24 -8.64
C SER A 116 -2.40 -14.72 -7.24
N GLY A 117 -1.81 -15.30 -6.20
CA GLY A 117 -1.75 -14.72 -4.86
C GLY A 117 -0.39 -14.10 -4.56
N ASN A 118 0.41 -13.86 -5.59
CA ASN A 118 1.84 -13.62 -5.47
C ASN A 118 2.25 -12.41 -6.31
N TRP A 119 2.18 -11.23 -5.71
CA TRP A 119 2.29 -9.97 -6.43
C TRP A 119 3.39 -9.12 -5.82
N ILE A 120 4.04 -8.36 -6.69
CA ILE A 120 5.21 -7.57 -6.36
C ILE A 120 4.71 -6.13 -6.16
N PRO A 121 4.78 -5.59 -4.94
CA PRO A 121 4.36 -4.22 -4.68
C PRO A 121 5.30 -3.21 -5.37
N PRO A 122 4.88 -1.93 -5.52
CA PRO A 122 5.74 -0.88 -6.04
C PRO A 122 7.03 -0.71 -5.21
N GLY A 123 8.12 -0.29 -5.84
CA GLY A 123 9.44 -0.22 -5.20
C GLY A 123 10.27 -1.48 -5.32
N LEU A 124 9.64 -2.62 -5.59
CA LEU A 124 10.35 -3.88 -5.81
C LEU A 124 10.36 -4.21 -7.30
N MET A 125 11.54 -4.56 -7.83
CA MET A 125 11.66 -4.97 -9.22
C MET A 125 10.85 -6.24 -9.47
N GLY A 126 10.05 -6.22 -10.54
CA GLY A 126 9.34 -7.37 -11.04
C GLY A 126 10.32 -8.46 -11.49
N GLY A 127 10.19 -9.68 -10.97
CA GLY A 127 10.91 -10.83 -11.51
C GLY A 127 10.32 -11.28 -12.86
N HIS A 128 11.00 -12.17 -13.58
CA HIS A 128 10.37 -12.89 -14.68
C HIS A 128 9.71 -14.16 -14.16
N SER A 129 8.47 -14.43 -14.58
CA SER A 129 7.90 -15.77 -14.47
C SER A 129 8.70 -16.71 -15.37
N THR A 130 8.95 -17.95 -14.93
CA THR A 130 9.53 -19.03 -15.75
C THR A 130 8.70 -19.36 -17.00
N VAL A 131 7.48 -18.83 -17.09
CA VAL A 131 6.55 -19.00 -18.22
C VAL A 131 6.55 -17.79 -19.17
N GLY A 132 7.48 -16.84 -19.01
CA GLY A 132 7.60 -15.68 -19.91
C GLY A 132 6.55 -14.57 -19.71
N ALA A 133 5.69 -14.69 -18.70
CA ALA A 133 4.73 -13.64 -18.33
C ALA A 133 5.41 -12.51 -17.55
N THR A 134 5.06 -11.27 -17.91
CA THR A 134 5.51 -10.05 -17.24
C THR A 134 4.88 -9.97 -15.85
N VAL A 135 5.69 -9.95 -14.79
CA VAL A 135 5.20 -10.04 -13.40
C VAL A 135 4.75 -8.67 -12.84
N ARG A 136 5.17 -7.56 -13.48
CA ARG A 136 4.65 -6.21 -13.24
C ARG A 136 4.91 -5.29 -14.45
N THR A 137 3.89 -4.55 -14.90
CA THR A 137 3.98 -3.50 -15.93
C THR A 137 3.66 -2.09 -15.41
N GLY A 138 3.24 -1.93 -14.16
CA GLY A 138 2.97 -0.62 -13.56
C GLY A 138 4.20 0.27 -13.45
N ALA A 139 3.97 1.57 -13.22
CA ALA A 139 5.02 2.58 -13.19
C ALA A 139 6.17 2.18 -12.21
N PRO A 140 7.44 2.37 -12.63
CA PRO A 140 8.55 2.19 -11.72
C PRO A 140 8.39 3.18 -10.57
N TYR A 141 8.69 2.71 -9.37
CA TYR A 141 8.72 3.53 -8.16
C TYR A 141 10.05 3.19 -7.50
N GLU A 142 10.84 4.18 -7.13
CA GLU A 142 12.14 3.93 -6.54
C GLU A 142 11.96 3.44 -5.10
N LEU A 143 12.77 2.47 -4.69
CA LEU A 143 12.67 1.86 -3.36
C LEU A 143 13.01 2.90 -2.27
N GLU A 144 13.84 3.87 -2.61
CA GLU A 144 14.25 5.02 -1.79
C GLU A 144 13.09 5.97 -1.47
N ASP A 145 12.06 5.99 -2.30
CA ASP A 145 10.87 6.83 -2.08
C ASP A 145 9.86 6.16 -1.15
N ILE A 146 10.03 4.86 -0.88
CA ILE A 146 9.20 4.10 0.03
C ILE A 146 9.87 4.04 1.40
N HIS A 147 9.25 4.74 2.34
CA HIS A 147 9.68 4.82 3.72
C HIS A 147 9.29 3.55 4.49
N TYR A 148 8.11 3.01 4.19
CA TYR A 148 7.62 1.74 4.69
C TYR A 148 6.59 1.18 3.72
N GLY A 149 6.66 -0.12 3.46
CA GLY A 149 5.64 -0.87 2.74
C GLY A 149 5.36 -2.18 3.45
N ASN A 150 4.12 -2.62 3.43
CA ASN A 150 3.71 -3.97 3.82
C ASN A 150 2.66 -4.51 2.86
N ALA A 151 2.90 -5.70 2.33
CA ALA A 151 2.11 -6.33 1.28
C ALA A 151 1.65 -7.64 1.86
N ARG A 152 0.33 -7.79 1.88
CA ARG A 152 -0.33 -8.91 2.52
C ARG A 152 -1.21 -9.57 1.47
N SER A 153 -1.09 -10.89 1.40
CA SER A 153 -1.95 -11.69 0.53
C SER A 153 -2.77 -12.65 1.36
N PHE A 154 -4.05 -12.70 1.06
CA PHE A 154 -5.04 -13.59 1.64
C PHE A 154 -5.51 -14.51 0.53
N GLN A 155 -5.61 -15.80 0.80
CA GLN A 155 -6.15 -16.77 -0.15
C GLN A 155 -7.48 -17.30 0.39
N PHE A 156 -8.47 -17.40 -0.48
CA PHE A 156 -9.73 -18.05 -0.13
C PHE A 156 -9.55 -19.57 -0.28
N GLY A 157 -9.88 -20.32 0.77
CA GLY A 157 -9.85 -21.78 0.75
C GLY A 157 -11.16 -22.36 0.20
N ALA A 158 -11.10 -23.56 -0.38
CA ALA A 158 -12.29 -24.27 -0.82
C ALA A 158 -13.21 -24.56 0.37
N VAL A 159 -14.48 -24.13 0.29
CA VAL A 159 -15.48 -24.37 1.33
C VAL A 159 -15.87 -25.84 1.32
N THR A 160 -15.22 -26.66 2.14
CA THR A 160 -15.68 -28.03 2.42
C THR A 160 -16.74 -27.96 3.53
N GLN A 161 -18.00 -27.84 3.12
CA GLN A 161 -19.20 -28.03 3.96
C GLN A 161 -19.34 -27.12 5.19
N LEU A 162 -19.98 -25.96 5.04
CA LEU A 162 -20.94 -25.36 5.99
C LEU A 162 -21.40 -23.98 5.45
N GLY A 163 -22.68 -23.65 5.68
CA GLY A 163 -23.39 -22.53 5.07
C GLY A 163 -22.72 -21.17 5.25
N THR A 164 -22.64 -20.43 4.14
CA THR A 164 -22.57 -18.97 4.00
C THR A 164 -22.08 -18.19 5.22
N SER A 165 -20.77 -18.18 5.45
CA SER A 165 -19.98 -17.00 5.81
C SER A 165 -18.59 -17.43 6.28
N PRO A 166 -17.58 -17.54 5.40
CA PRO A 166 -16.23 -17.77 5.85
C PRO A 166 -15.54 -16.43 6.08
N PHE A 167 -15.16 -16.17 7.32
CA PHE A 167 -14.08 -15.24 7.66
C PHE A 167 -12.93 -15.34 6.65
N LEU A 168 -12.24 -14.24 6.35
CA LEU A 168 -11.06 -14.28 5.50
C LEU A 168 -10.10 -15.37 6.01
N PRO A 169 -9.81 -16.43 5.22
CA PRO A 169 -8.88 -17.45 5.66
C PRO A 169 -7.49 -16.83 5.72
N ASN A 170 -6.85 -17.06 6.86
CA ASN A 170 -5.42 -16.96 7.16
C ASN A 170 -4.57 -16.18 6.16
N GLN A 171 -4.01 -15.04 6.60
CA GLN A 171 -3.00 -14.31 5.84
C GLN A 171 -1.90 -15.28 5.39
N THR A 172 -1.84 -15.51 4.08
CA THR A 172 -0.93 -16.53 3.52
C THR A 172 0.49 -16.03 3.38
N ARG A 173 0.66 -14.72 3.16
CA ARG A 173 1.96 -14.06 2.98
C ARG A 173 1.95 -12.65 3.54
N SER A 174 3.06 -12.23 4.12
CA SER A 174 3.39 -10.84 4.45
C SER A 174 4.80 -10.55 3.98
N ALA A 175 5.02 -9.40 3.36
CA ALA A 175 6.34 -8.90 3.08
C ALA A 175 6.37 -7.40 3.37
N SER A 176 7.31 -6.98 4.20
CA SER A 176 7.61 -5.56 4.41
C SER A 176 8.81 -5.13 3.56
N TRP A 177 8.76 -3.92 3.01
CA TRP A 177 9.86 -3.33 2.24
C TRP A 177 9.94 -1.82 2.48
N GLY A 178 10.88 -1.16 1.79
CA GLY A 178 11.16 0.26 1.93
C GLY A 178 12.53 0.49 2.55
N VAL A 179 13.28 1.41 1.97
CA VAL A 179 14.61 1.84 2.46
C VAL A 179 14.71 3.36 2.57
N GLY A 180 13.61 4.05 2.27
CA GLY A 180 13.55 5.50 2.21
C GLY A 180 13.74 6.16 3.57
N SER A 181 14.11 7.45 3.51
CA SER A 181 14.18 8.31 4.69
C SER A 181 13.62 9.68 4.36
N ALA A 182 12.53 10.07 5.01
CA ALA A 182 11.97 11.40 4.83
C ALA A 182 12.72 12.48 5.61
N THR A 183 12.86 13.66 5.03
CA THR A 183 13.29 14.85 5.76
C THR A 183 12.08 15.47 6.48
N ALA A 184 12.30 16.21 7.58
CA ALA A 184 11.17 16.75 8.35
C ALA A 184 10.37 17.81 7.57
N GLY A 185 10.93 18.38 6.49
CA GLY A 185 10.28 19.34 5.62
C GLY A 185 9.34 18.76 4.56
N GLN A 186 9.32 17.44 4.38
CA GLN A 186 8.51 16.78 3.34
C GLN A 186 7.16 16.29 3.89
N LYS A 187 6.17 16.13 3.01
CA LYS A 187 4.95 15.40 3.37
C LYS A 187 5.25 13.91 3.36
N LEU A 188 4.73 13.19 4.35
CA LEU A 188 4.71 11.73 4.31
C LEU A 188 3.36 11.28 3.80
N TYR A 189 3.32 10.73 2.60
CA TYR A 189 2.11 10.16 2.02
C TYR A 189 1.85 8.80 2.64
N VAL A 190 0.58 8.49 2.85
CA VAL A 190 0.08 7.24 3.39
C VAL A 190 -0.93 6.71 2.38
N THR A 191 -0.66 5.52 1.86
CA THR A 191 -1.52 4.86 0.89
C THR A 191 -1.88 3.48 1.40
N ARG A 192 -3.17 3.16 1.34
CA ARG A 192 -3.66 1.79 1.50
C ARG A 192 -4.38 1.41 0.24
N ALA A 193 -4.01 0.29 -0.36
CA ALA A 193 -4.62 -0.20 -1.58
C ALA A 193 -5.04 -1.65 -1.39
N ILE A 194 -6.27 -1.96 -1.77
CA ILE A 194 -6.85 -3.30 -1.67
C ILE A 194 -7.25 -3.74 -3.07
N HIS A 195 -6.76 -4.90 -3.48
CA HIS A 195 -7.09 -5.52 -4.75
C HIS A 195 -7.75 -6.88 -4.52
N ILE A 196 -8.80 -7.13 -5.29
CA ILE A 196 -9.49 -8.41 -5.33
C ILE A 196 -9.09 -9.04 -6.65
N SER A 197 -8.45 -10.21 -6.61
CA SER A 197 -8.00 -10.84 -7.85
C SER A 197 -9.17 -11.21 -8.76
N SER A 198 -8.94 -11.10 -10.07
CA SER A 198 -9.93 -11.29 -11.12
C SER A 198 -10.66 -12.64 -11.10
N ALA A 199 -10.09 -13.63 -10.39
CA ALA A 199 -10.72 -14.92 -10.12
C ALA A 199 -12.05 -14.83 -9.33
N LEU A 200 -12.41 -13.65 -8.79
CA LEU A 200 -13.67 -13.38 -8.10
C LEU A 200 -14.66 -12.50 -8.88
N GLU A 201 -14.30 -12.08 -10.09
CA GLU A 201 -15.09 -11.18 -10.93
C GLU A 201 -16.27 -11.87 -11.62
N ALA A 202 -16.22 -13.19 -11.78
CA ALA A 202 -17.34 -13.93 -12.37
C ALA A 202 -18.36 -14.29 -11.29
N SER A 203 -19.32 -13.41 -11.01
CA SER A 203 -20.54 -13.82 -10.30
C SER A 203 -21.72 -13.98 -11.25
N ASP A 204 -22.43 -15.11 -11.14
CA ASP A 204 -23.67 -15.36 -11.90
C ASP A 204 -24.88 -14.62 -11.30
N ALA A 205 -24.69 -13.77 -10.27
CA ALA A 205 -25.79 -13.07 -9.63
C ALA A 205 -26.22 -11.86 -10.49
N PRO A 206 -27.53 -11.71 -10.80
CA PRO A 206 -28.01 -10.55 -11.54
C PRO A 206 -27.84 -9.26 -10.72
N PRO A 207 -27.44 -8.13 -11.35
CA PRO A 207 -27.46 -6.81 -10.72
C PRO A 207 -28.85 -6.52 -10.13
N PRO A 208 -28.98 -5.82 -8.97
CA PRO A 208 -27.99 -4.93 -8.35
C PRO A 208 -27.36 -5.44 -7.04
N ALA A 209 -27.55 -6.72 -6.68
CA ALA A 209 -26.94 -7.24 -5.46
C ALA A 209 -25.46 -7.60 -5.72
N PRO A 210 -24.49 -7.07 -4.95
CA PRO A 210 -23.12 -7.54 -5.06
C PRO A 210 -23.06 -9.00 -4.60
N ALA A 211 -22.65 -9.89 -5.50
CA ALA A 211 -22.54 -11.31 -5.20
C ALA A 211 -21.40 -11.58 -4.22
N ASN A 212 -20.34 -10.76 -4.33
CA ASN A 212 -19.16 -10.84 -3.50
C ASN A 212 -18.93 -9.46 -2.86
N THR A 213 -18.82 -9.43 -1.53
CA THR A 213 -18.50 -8.20 -0.77
C THR A 213 -17.36 -8.45 0.20
N ILE A 214 -16.45 -7.48 0.29
CA ILE A 214 -15.36 -7.44 1.26
C ILE A 214 -15.52 -6.19 2.10
N ASN A 215 -15.52 -6.35 3.42
CA ASN A 215 -15.45 -5.25 4.36
C ASN A 215 -14.09 -5.27 5.04
N SER A 216 -13.26 -4.28 4.73
CA SER A 216 -11.99 -4.04 5.43
C SER A 216 -12.26 -3.31 6.73
N PRO A 217 -11.67 -3.75 7.87
CA PRO A 217 -11.80 -3.04 9.12
C PRO A 217 -11.11 -1.66 9.04
N PRO A 218 -11.48 -0.74 9.95
CA PRO A 218 -10.73 0.50 10.12
C PRO A 218 -9.27 0.19 10.49
N THR A 219 -8.37 1.06 10.04
CA THR A 219 -6.93 0.89 10.27
C THR A 219 -6.33 2.17 10.86
N ALA A 220 -5.62 2.04 11.97
CA ALA A 220 -4.84 3.11 12.55
C ALA A 220 -3.39 3.02 12.05
N VAL A 221 -2.93 4.08 11.40
CA VAL A 221 -1.53 4.25 11.01
C VAL A 221 -0.81 4.97 12.14
N VAL A 222 0.18 4.31 12.72
CA VAL A 222 0.95 4.83 13.86
C VAL A 222 2.42 4.85 13.45
N VAL A 223 2.98 6.05 13.44
CA VAL A 223 4.39 6.26 13.06
C VAL A 223 5.09 6.97 14.21
N PRO A 224 5.76 6.22 15.10
CA PRO A 224 6.71 6.81 16.03
C PRO A 224 7.81 7.50 15.24
N ALA A 225 8.17 8.71 15.62
CA ALA A 225 9.18 9.47 14.91
C ALA A 225 10.08 10.25 15.87
N ILE A 226 11.36 10.31 15.52
CA ILE A 226 12.39 11.07 16.20
C ILE A 226 12.76 12.21 15.28
N ILE A 227 12.72 13.42 15.80
CA ILE A 227 13.13 14.63 15.09
C ILE A 227 14.45 15.07 15.71
N ALA A 228 15.50 15.09 14.91
CA ALA A 228 16.81 15.53 15.35
C ALA A 228 17.44 16.43 14.28
N GLU A 229 18.20 17.43 14.73
CA GLU A 229 19.07 18.20 13.86
C GLU A 229 20.16 17.27 13.31
N GLU A 230 20.27 17.17 11.98
CA GLU A 230 21.40 16.46 11.37
C GLU A 230 22.65 17.31 11.55
N THR A 231 23.74 16.70 12.02
CA THR A 231 25.04 17.36 11.97
C THR A 231 25.45 17.49 10.50
N ASP A 232 25.80 18.72 10.08
CA ASP A 232 25.99 19.20 8.70
C ASP A 232 26.65 18.23 7.69
N LEU A 233 27.50 17.31 8.15
CA LEU A 233 28.25 16.39 7.30
C LEU A 233 27.37 15.43 6.47
N ARG A 234 26.26 14.88 7.02
CA ARG A 234 25.45 13.91 6.27
C ARG A 234 24.46 14.55 5.30
N TYR A 235 23.92 15.71 5.65
CA TYR A 235 23.07 16.50 4.76
C TYR A 235 23.87 17.02 3.55
N ILE A 236 25.09 17.51 3.79
CA ILE A 236 26.03 17.88 2.71
C ILE A 236 26.40 16.66 1.86
N GLU A 237 26.61 15.48 2.44
CA GLU A 237 26.86 14.27 1.66
C GLU A 237 25.65 13.82 0.82
N ARG A 238 24.41 14.00 1.28
CA ARG A 238 23.19 13.74 0.49
C ARG A 238 23.02 14.73 -0.66
N LEU A 239 23.16 16.03 -0.39
CA LEU A 239 23.16 17.07 -1.42
C LEU A 239 24.27 16.82 -2.45
N ARG A 240 25.48 16.49 -1.99
CA ARG A 240 26.60 16.18 -2.88
C ARG A 240 26.30 14.95 -3.75
N ARG A 241 25.67 13.90 -3.21
CA ARG A 241 25.23 12.76 -4.04
C ARG A 241 24.17 13.17 -5.07
N SER A 242 23.21 14.02 -4.71
CA SER A 242 22.20 14.46 -5.69
C SER A 242 22.79 15.36 -6.79
N TYR A 243 23.77 16.21 -6.46
CA TYR A 243 24.49 17.02 -7.45
C TYR A 243 25.38 16.18 -8.37
N VAL A 244 26.12 15.21 -7.82
CA VAL A 244 26.96 14.31 -8.62
C VAL A 244 26.10 13.46 -9.57
N LEU A 245 24.94 12.99 -9.12
CA LEU A 245 23.99 12.24 -9.97
C LEU A 245 23.37 13.11 -11.08
N GLN A 246 23.24 14.43 -10.90
CA GLN A 246 22.78 15.34 -11.95
C GLN A 246 23.88 15.69 -12.96
N GLU A 247 25.15 15.68 -12.56
CA GLU A 247 26.29 15.91 -13.47
C GLU A 247 26.61 14.67 -14.33
N GLU A 248 26.36 13.45 -13.86
CA GLU A 248 26.61 12.22 -14.63
C GLU A 248 25.55 11.92 -15.73
N VAL A 249 24.46 12.69 -15.78
CA VAL A 249 23.37 12.54 -16.77
C VAL A 249 23.52 13.53 -17.94
N HIS A 250 24.65 14.23 -18.04
CA HIS A 250 25.01 15.09 -19.17
C HIS A 250 26.17 14.55 -20.02
#